data_AF-A0A6P6M8T5-F1
#
_entry.id   AF-A0A6P6M8T5-F1
#
_cell.length_a   1.000
_cell.length_b   1.000
_cell.length_c   1.000
_cell.angle_alpha   90.00
_cell.angle_beta   90.00
_cell.angle_gamma   90.00
#
_symmetry.space_group_name_H-M   'P 1'
#
loop_
_entity.id
_entity.type
_entity.pdbx_description
1 polymer ?
#
loop_
_entity_poly.entity_id
_entity_poly.type
_entity_poly.pdbx_seq_one_letter_code
_entity_poly.pdbx_strand_id
1 'polypeptide(L)'
;MDTFVRGKLSEWQLENLIDTFKARKLFENWTTITERILPYAQREGKLPSVLGDMTPAAKEETALKVLPTLLPPSICRRGGKVFRPTTEEAQKSFIDMQPVGTNMVEYLNHEMTGALLHIMCLSDETRGTSQTFAIIPGHAIETESLLEVVDLCFKAFFVFDVQYTKQCSPPGSFSSMLYIKLKEKSPL
;
A
#
# COMPACT_ATOMS: atom_id res chain seq x y z
N MET A 1 -3.11 6.16 -15.90
CA MET A 1 -4.14 5.13 -15.61
C MET A 1 -3.88 3.98 -16.54
N ASP A 2 -3.56 2.83 -15.95
CA ASP A 2 -3.16 1.64 -16.68
C ASP A 2 -4.26 1.08 -17.62
N THR A 3 -3.84 0.43 -18.70
CA THR A 3 -4.73 -0.11 -19.75
C THR A 3 -5.63 -1.24 -19.25
N PHE A 4 -5.15 -2.06 -18.31
CA PHE A 4 -5.97 -3.10 -17.69
C PHE A 4 -7.09 -2.49 -16.84
N VAL A 5 -6.77 -1.49 -16.01
CA VAL A 5 -7.78 -0.82 -15.16
C VAL A 5 -8.85 -0.17 -16.03
N ARG A 6 -8.44 0.52 -17.10
CA ARG A 6 -9.38 1.10 -18.06
C ARG A 6 -10.23 0.04 -18.76
N GLY A 7 -9.60 -1.04 -19.20
CA GLY A 7 -10.28 -2.17 -19.84
C GLY A 7 -11.33 -2.79 -18.94
N LYS A 8 -11.01 -3.03 -17.65
CA LYS A 8 -11.95 -3.58 -16.67
C LYS A 8 -13.10 -2.63 -16.35
N LEU A 9 -12.83 -1.33 -16.23
CA LEU A 9 -13.89 -0.34 -16.03
C LEU A 9 -14.84 -0.27 -17.22
N SER A 10 -14.33 -0.32 -18.46
CA SER A 10 -15.20 -0.37 -19.65
C SER A 10 -15.95 -1.70 -19.77
N GLU A 11 -15.30 -2.83 -19.51
CA GLU A 11 -15.93 -4.18 -19.49
C GLU A 11 -17.12 -4.23 -18.53
N TRP A 12 -16.98 -3.61 -17.35
CA TRP A 12 -18.03 -3.60 -16.32
C TRP A 12 -19.01 -2.43 -16.45
N GLN A 13 -18.92 -1.66 -17.54
CA GLN A 13 -19.77 -0.48 -17.81
C GLN A 13 -19.68 0.61 -16.72
N LEU A 14 -18.50 0.74 -16.09
CA LEU A 14 -18.18 1.69 -15.01
C LEU A 14 -17.27 2.84 -15.50
N GLU A 15 -17.45 3.30 -16.73
CA GLU A 15 -16.61 4.36 -17.33
C GLU A 15 -16.70 5.69 -16.57
N ASN A 16 -17.80 5.91 -15.85
CA ASN A 16 -17.97 7.06 -14.95
C ASN A 16 -16.95 7.09 -13.79
N LEU A 17 -16.33 5.96 -13.44
CA LEU A 17 -15.31 5.88 -12.40
C LEU A 17 -13.90 6.20 -12.90
N ILE A 18 -13.72 6.39 -14.22
CA ILE A 18 -12.43 6.76 -14.81
C ILE A 18 -11.88 8.04 -14.17
N ASP A 19 -12.74 9.03 -13.94
CA ASP A 19 -12.31 10.30 -13.33
C ASP A 19 -11.96 10.14 -11.85
N THR A 20 -12.60 9.21 -11.14
CA THR A 20 -12.20 8.82 -9.79
C THR A 20 -10.79 8.20 -9.78
N PHE A 21 -10.48 7.35 -10.76
CA PHE A 21 -9.12 6.80 -10.90
C PHE A 21 -8.09 7.83 -11.37
N LYS A 22 -8.50 8.88 -12.08
CA LYS A 22 -7.62 10.02 -12.42
C LYS A 22 -7.42 11.00 -11.27
N ALA A 23 -8.35 11.09 -10.31
CA ALA A 23 -8.22 12.02 -9.21
C ALA A 23 -6.97 11.71 -8.37
N ARG A 24 -6.08 12.69 -8.20
CA ARG A 24 -4.78 12.55 -7.51
C ARG A 24 -4.77 13.16 -6.11
N LYS A 25 -5.91 13.12 -5.40
CA LYS A 25 -6.06 13.72 -4.08
C LYS A 25 -5.05 13.22 -3.04
N LEU A 26 -4.61 11.95 -3.14
CA LEU A 26 -3.56 11.43 -2.28
C LEU A 26 -2.24 12.15 -2.54
N PHE A 27 -1.85 12.30 -3.81
CA PHE A 27 -0.62 12.99 -4.22
C PHE A 27 -0.60 14.45 -3.78
N GLU A 28 -1.73 15.15 -3.90
CA GLU A 28 -1.85 16.56 -3.50
C GLU A 28 -1.53 16.79 -2.01
N ASN A 29 -1.79 15.79 -1.17
CA ASN A 29 -1.64 15.91 0.28
C ASN A 29 -0.44 15.14 0.83
N TRP A 30 0.18 14.25 0.03
CA TRP A 30 1.15 13.27 0.54
C TRP A 30 2.40 13.92 1.13
N THR A 31 2.91 14.99 0.53
CA THR A 31 4.07 15.74 1.04
C THR A 31 3.80 16.27 2.46
N THR A 32 2.64 16.87 2.69
CA THR A 32 2.21 17.38 4.01
C THR A 32 2.05 16.26 5.05
N ILE A 33 1.63 15.07 4.62
CA ILE A 33 1.50 13.90 5.50
C ILE A 33 2.91 13.35 5.84
N THR A 34 3.79 13.28 4.85
CA THR A 34 5.18 12.83 4.97
C THR A 34 5.95 13.64 6.02
N GLU A 35 5.81 14.96 6.01
CA GLU A 35 6.40 15.88 7.00
C GLU A 35 5.98 15.58 8.45
N ARG A 36 4.87 14.86 8.66
CA ARG A 36 4.38 14.46 9.98
C ARG A 36 4.77 13.03 10.33
N ILE A 37 4.78 12.13 9.35
CA ILE A 37 5.11 10.72 9.55
C ILE A 37 6.58 10.56 9.94
N LEU A 38 7.51 11.19 9.20
CA LEU A 38 8.94 10.97 9.41
C LEU A 38 9.41 11.38 10.81
N PRO A 39 9.10 12.60 11.33
CA PRO A 39 9.51 12.97 12.68
C PRO A 39 8.86 12.11 13.78
N TYR A 40 7.62 11.67 13.55
CA TYR A 40 6.94 10.76 14.46
C TYR A 40 7.65 9.39 14.50
N ALA A 41 8.01 8.84 13.35
CA ALA A 41 8.75 7.58 13.26
C ALA A 41 10.14 7.65 13.92
N GLN A 42 10.83 8.78 13.81
CA GLN A 42 12.10 9.00 14.51
C GLN A 42 11.91 9.01 16.02
N ARG A 43 10.86 9.66 16.53
CA ARG A 43 10.52 9.69 17.96
C ARG A 43 10.21 8.30 18.51
N GLU A 44 9.52 7.47 17.73
CA GLU A 44 9.18 6.09 18.07
C GLU A 44 10.35 5.11 17.86
N GLY A 45 11.54 5.60 17.48
CA GLY A 45 12.73 4.78 17.24
C GLY A 45 12.63 3.84 16.04
N LYS A 46 11.69 4.10 15.11
CA LYS A 46 11.49 3.32 13.88
C LYS A 46 12.37 3.78 12.72
N LEU A 47 12.90 4.99 12.81
CA LEU A 47 13.88 5.54 11.89
C LEU A 47 15.07 6.14 12.65
N PRO A 48 16.26 6.23 12.01
CA PRO A 48 17.37 6.99 12.55
C PRO A 48 16.99 8.44 12.86
N SER A 49 17.53 8.98 13.96
CA SER A 49 17.28 10.36 14.40
C SER A 49 17.70 11.42 13.38
N VAL A 50 18.67 11.09 12.52
CA VAL A 50 19.07 11.90 11.37
C VAL A 50 18.84 11.07 10.12
N LEU A 51 17.84 11.46 9.34
CA LEU A 51 17.73 11.03 7.95
C LEU A 51 18.74 11.87 7.18
N GLY A 52 19.70 11.24 6.50
CA GLY A 52 20.69 11.96 5.68
C GLY A 52 20.04 12.79 4.56
N ASP A 53 20.86 13.36 3.67
CA ASP A 53 20.36 14.16 2.54
C ASP A 53 19.61 13.28 1.53
N MET A 54 18.33 13.05 1.82
CA MET A 54 17.39 12.33 0.97
C MET A 54 16.68 13.32 0.04
N THR A 55 16.47 12.90 -1.20
CA THR A 55 15.60 13.61 -2.14
C THR A 55 14.17 13.64 -1.62
N PRO A 56 13.33 14.62 -2.03
CA PRO A 56 11.92 14.66 -1.64
C PRO A 56 11.17 13.36 -1.95
N ALA A 57 11.39 12.77 -3.11
CA ALA A 57 10.79 11.48 -3.50
C ALA A 57 11.21 10.33 -2.57
N ALA A 58 12.49 10.26 -2.18
CA ALA A 58 12.97 9.25 -1.25
C ALA A 58 12.36 9.41 0.16
N LYS A 59 12.11 10.65 0.59
CA LYS A 59 11.41 10.93 1.86
C LYS A 59 9.97 10.43 1.83
N GLU A 60 9.26 10.71 0.75
CA GLU A 60 7.87 10.27 0.54
C GLU A 60 7.75 8.75 0.50
N GLU A 61 8.67 8.07 -0.20
CA GLU A 61 8.72 6.61 -0.25
C GLU A 61 9.08 6.02 1.12
N THR A 62 10.06 6.61 1.83
CA THR A 62 10.43 6.18 3.19
C THR A 62 9.26 6.32 4.14
N ALA A 63 8.48 7.40 4.03
CA ALA A 63 7.27 7.58 4.83
C ALA A 63 6.23 6.48 4.57
N LEU A 64 6.04 6.06 3.31
CA LEU A 64 5.15 4.94 2.97
C LEU A 64 5.65 3.63 3.57
N LYS A 65 6.95 3.35 3.49
CA LYS A 65 7.55 2.12 4.00
C LYS A 65 7.56 2.03 5.52
N VAL A 66 7.76 3.15 6.22
CA VAL A 66 7.78 3.16 7.69
C VAL A 66 6.38 3.16 8.29
N LEU A 67 5.38 3.63 7.56
CA LEU A 67 4.02 3.82 8.07
C LEU A 67 3.43 2.55 8.74
N PRO A 68 3.56 1.32 8.18
CA PRO A 68 3.05 0.11 8.82
C PRO A 68 3.72 -0.20 10.15
N THR A 69 4.95 0.27 10.37
CA THR A 69 5.70 0.06 11.63
C THR A 69 5.17 0.90 12.78
N LEU A 70 4.42 1.96 12.46
CA LEU A 70 3.83 2.91 13.42
C LEU A 70 2.42 2.50 13.87
N LEU A 71 1.83 1.50 13.22
CA LEU A 71 0.48 1.04 13.50
C LEU A 71 0.55 -0.24 14.34
N PRO A 72 -0.29 -0.38 15.37
CA PRO A 72 -0.37 -1.63 16.11
C PRO A 72 -0.92 -2.74 15.20
N PRO A 73 -0.38 -3.98 15.24
CA PRO A 73 -0.90 -5.08 14.45
C PRO A 73 -2.34 -5.40 14.88
N SER A 74 -3.24 -5.48 13.89
CA SER A 74 -4.65 -5.81 14.12
C SER A 74 -4.83 -7.30 14.35
N ILE A 75 -5.62 -7.65 15.35
CA ILE A 75 -6.02 -9.05 15.60
C ILE A 75 -6.94 -9.50 14.46
N CYS A 76 -6.60 -10.60 13.80
CA CYS A 76 -7.40 -11.15 12.70
C CYS A 76 -7.89 -12.57 13.04
N ARG A 77 -9.04 -12.98 12.49
CA ARG A 77 -9.52 -14.36 12.63
C ARG A 77 -9.15 -15.17 11.39
N ARG A 78 -8.35 -16.22 11.56
CA ARG A 78 -7.99 -17.18 10.50
C ARG A 78 -8.58 -18.54 10.87
N GLY A 79 -9.56 -19.01 10.09
CA GLY A 79 -10.20 -20.32 10.30
C GLY A 79 -10.83 -20.51 11.69
N GLY A 80 -11.51 -19.48 12.22
CA GLY A 80 -12.14 -19.52 13.54
C GLY A 80 -11.20 -19.31 14.74
N LYS A 81 -9.88 -19.32 14.54
CA LYS A 81 -8.90 -18.98 15.57
C LYS A 81 -8.51 -17.51 15.52
N VAL A 82 -8.41 -16.90 16.69
CA VAL A 82 -7.88 -15.54 16.87
C VAL A 82 -6.37 -15.59 16.65
N PHE A 83 -5.91 -14.91 15.61
CA PHE A 83 -4.50 -14.77 15.27
C PHE A 83 -4.07 -13.33 15.54
N ARG A 84 -2.95 -13.16 16.25
CA ARG A 84 -2.34 -11.86 16.48
C ARG A 84 -1.07 -11.81 15.65
N PRO A 85 -1.07 -11.12 14.49
CA PRO A 85 0.12 -10.98 13.68
C PRO A 85 1.23 -10.31 14.48
N THR A 86 2.46 -10.75 14.24
CA THR A 86 3.65 -9.99 14.63
C THR A 86 3.72 -8.69 13.83
N THR A 87 4.51 -7.74 14.32
CA THR A 87 4.76 -6.48 13.62
C THR A 87 5.37 -6.71 12.23
N GLU A 88 6.24 -7.70 12.08
CA GLU A 88 6.87 -8.06 10.79
C GLU A 88 5.87 -8.67 9.80
N GLU A 89 4.97 -9.54 10.26
CA GLU A 89 3.92 -10.11 9.41
C GLU A 89 2.95 -9.03 8.92
N ALA A 90 2.55 -8.11 9.82
CA ALA A 90 1.72 -6.98 9.45
C ALA A 90 2.41 -6.07 8.42
N GLN A 91 3.72 -5.85 8.55
CA GLN A 91 4.51 -5.07 7.58
C GLN A 91 4.60 -5.75 6.21
N LYS A 92 4.96 -7.04 6.18
CA LYS A 92 5.03 -7.83 4.94
C LYS A 92 3.68 -7.94 4.23
N SER A 93 2.59 -7.92 5.00
CA SER A 93 1.24 -7.92 4.43
C SER A 93 0.81 -6.60 3.79
N PHE A 94 1.56 -5.52 4.07
CA PHE A 94 1.30 -4.19 3.53
C PHE A 94 2.08 -3.94 2.25
N ILE A 95 3.41 -4.09 2.28
CA ILE A 95 4.28 -4.07 1.10
C ILE A 95 5.09 -5.36 1.11
N ASP A 96 4.82 -6.22 0.13
CA ASP A 96 5.61 -7.43 -0.09
C ASP A 96 6.88 -7.08 -0.86
N MET A 97 8.01 -7.09 -0.16
CA MET A 97 9.33 -6.81 -0.73
C MET A 97 9.93 -8.11 -1.25
N GLN A 98 10.16 -8.17 -2.56
CA GLN A 98 10.63 -9.33 -3.29
C GLN A 98 11.96 -9.02 -4.00
N PRO A 99 12.86 -9.99 -4.15
CA PRO A 99 14.14 -9.77 -4.84
C PRO A 99 13.93 -9.51 -6.34
N VAL A 100 14.82 -8.73 -6.95
CA VAL A 100 14.85 -8.60 -8.42
C VAL A 100 15.06 -9.99 -9.05
N GLY A 101 14.24 -10.32 -10.04
CA GLY A 101 14.23 -11.65 -10.68
C GLY A 101 13.13 -12.59 -10.20
N THR A 102 12.27 -12.16 -9.26
CA THR A 102 11.06 -12.92 -8.87
C THR A 102 10.22 -13.28 -10.08
N ASN A 103 9.87 -14.57 -10.19
CA ASN A 103 8.99 -15.07 -11.24
C ASN A 103 7.55 -14.63 -10.97
N MET A 104 7.08 -13.62 -11.70
CA MET A 104 5.73 -13.06 -11.54
C MET A 104 4.62 -14.09 -11.76
N VAL A 105 4.81 -15.06 -12.66
CA VAL A 105 3.81 -16.10 -12.94
C VAL A 105 3.68 -17.03 -11.74
N GLU A 106 4.80 -17.46 -11.18
CA GLU A 106 4.80 -18.30 -9.98
C GLU A 106 4.26 -17.54 -8.76
N TYR A 107 4.65 -16.28 -8.61
CA TYR A 107 4.18 -15.40 -7.55
C TYR A 107 2.66 -15.19 -7.57
N LEU A 108 2.08 -14.96 -8.75
CA LEU A 108 0.63 -14.78 -8.91
C LEU A 108 -0.16 -16.07 -8.76
N ASN A 109 0.43 -17.24 -9.03
CA ASN A 109 -0.24 -18.52 -8.87
C ASN A 109 -0.20 -19.04 -7.42
N HIS A 110 0.59 -18.43 -6.54
CA HIS A 110 0.69 -18.84 -5.16
C HIS A 110 -0.54 -18.39 -4.35
N GLU A 111 -1.23 -19.34 -3.69
CA GLU A 111 -2.55 -19.14 -3.06
C GLU A 111 -2.63 -17.98 -2.05
N MET A 112 -1.52 -17.65 -1.39
CA MET A 112 -1.47 -16.58 -0.39
C MET A 112 -1.26 -15.18 -0.99
N THR A 113 -0.62 -15.07 -2.15
CA THR A 113 -0.22 -13.80 -2.77
C THR A 113 -1.17 -13.44 -3.91
N GLY A 114 -1.49 -14.38 -4.81
CA GLY A 114 -2.32 -14.11 -5.99
C GLY A 114 -3.80 -13.81 -5.73
N ALA A 115 -4.32 -14.13 -4.54
CA ALA A 115 -5.75 -14.15 -4.26
C ALA A 115 -6.31 -12.86 -3.65
N LEU A 116 -5.45 -11.93 -3.20
CA LEU A 116 -5.86 -10.77 -2.41
C LEU A 116 -5.15 -9.50 -2.87
N LEU A 117 -5.82 -8.36 -2.68
CA LEU A 117 -5.26 -7.06 -2.99
C LEU A 117 -4.08 -6.76 -2.07
N HIS A 118 -2.90 -6.52 -2.66
CA HIS A 118 -1.71 -6.09 -1.92
C HIS A 118 -0.71 -5.37 -2.83
N ILE A 119 0.29 -4.76 -2.20
CA ILE A 119 1.39 -4.05 -2.84
C ILE A 119 2.58 -5.01 -2.91
N MET A 120 3.19 -5.14 -4.08
CA MET A 120 4.44 -5.87 -4.27
C MET A 120 5.50 -4.90 -4.79
N CYS A 121 6.71 -5.01 -4.25
CA CYS A 121 7.86 -4.20 -4.66
C CYS A 121 9.03 -5.13 -4.96
N LEU A 122 9.61 -4.99 -6.15
CA LEU A 122 10.90 -5.60 -6.44
C LEU A 122 11.99 -4.67 -5.93
N SER A 123 12.84 -5.17 -5.04
CA SER A 123 13.93 -4.41 -4.47
C SER A 123 15.28 -5.05 -4.74
N ASP A 124 16.26 -4.19 -4.99
CA ASP A 124 17.67 -4.50 -5.00
C ASP A 124 18.27 -4.03 -3.68
N GLU A 125 19.00 -4.91 -2.99
CA GLU A 125 19.72 -4.63 -1.74
C GLU A 125 20.57 -3.35 -1.80
N THR A 126 21.08 -3.00 -2.98
CA THR A 126 21.99 -1.86 -3.18
C THR A 126 21.31 -0.60 -3.70
N ARG A 127 20.17 -0.73 -4.39
CA ARG A 127 19.51 0.40 -5.09
C ARG A 127 18.13 0.76 -4.53
N GLY A 128 17.59 -0.04 -3.61
CA GLY A 128 16.25 0.16 -3.06
C GLY A 128 15.15 -0.40 -3.97
N THR A 129 13.97 0.22 -3.96
CA THR A 129 12.84 -0.23 -4.79
C THR A 129 13.13 0.01 -6.25
N SER A 130 13.08 -1.05 -7.06
CA SER A 130 13.30 -1.00 -8.50
C SER A 130 11.99 -0.94 -9.28
N GLN A 131 11.01 -1.77 -8.92
CA GLN A 131 9.69 -1.81 -9.56
C GLN A 131 8.60 -1.96 -8.51
N THR A 132 7.42 -1.42 -8.81
CA THR A 132 6.27 -1.44 -7.91
C THR A 132 5.04 -1.94 -8.64
N PHE A 133 4.33 -2.88 -8.03
CA PHE A 133 3.15 -3.52 -8.60
C PHE A 133 1.97 -3.46 -7.64
N ALA A 134 0.81 -3.08 -8.17
CA ALA A 134 -0.46 -3.39 -7.54
C ALA A 134 -0.85 -4.81 -7.92
N ILE A 135 -0.98 -5.70 -6.92
CA ILE A 135 -1.49 -7.03 -7.15
C ILE A 135 -2.99 -7.01 -6.90
N ILE A 136 -3.76 -7.08 -7.97
CA ILE A 136 -5.22 -7.26 -7.97
C ILE A 136 -5.44 -8.72 -8.32
N PRO A 137 -6.39 -9.46 -7.70
CA PRO A 137 -6.48 -10.92 -7.85
C PRO A 137 -6.17 -11.45 -9.26
N GLY A 138 -5.11 -12.25 -9.37
CA GLY A 138 -4.60 -12.84 -10.61
C GLY A 138 -3.83 -11.91 -11.58
N HIS A 139 -3.60 -10.64 -11.22
CA HIS A 139 -3.00 -9.64 -12.08
C HIS A 139 -1.98 -8.78 -11.32
N ALA A 140 -0.84 -8.53 -11.95
CA ALA A 140 0.14 -7.56 -11.49
C ALA A 140 0.12 -6.34 -12.41
N ILE A 141 -0.14 -5.16 -11.84
CA ILE A 141 -0.16 -3.89 -12.58
C ILE A 141 1.04 -3.09 -12.12
N GLU A 142 2.00 -2.88 -13.03
CA GLU A 142 3.16 -2.03 -12.76
C GLU A 142 2.76 -0.56 -12.66
N THR A 143 3.38 0.16 -11.72
CA THR A 143 3.19 1.61 -11.57
C THR A 143 4.53 2.32 -11.43
N GLU A 144 4.55 3.64 -11.64
CA GLU A 144 5.77 4.44 -11.66
C GLU A 144 6.31 4.75 -10.26
N SER A 145 5.50 4.58 -9.21
CA SER A 145 5.93 4.85 -7.84
C SER A 145 5.12 4.09 -6.79
N LEU A 146 5.70 3.92 -5.61
CA LEU A 146 5.02 3.31 -4.46
C LEU A 146 3.74 4.07 -4.06
N LEU A 147 3.74 5.41 -4.20
CA LEU A 147 2.56 6.23 -3.92
C LEU A 147 1.43 5.96 -4.91
N GLU A 148 1.77 5.72 -6.18
CA GLU A 148 0.80 5.34 -7.21
C GLU A 148 0.20 3.96 -6.96
N VAL A 149 1.00 2.97 -6.55
CA VAL A 149 0.44 1.67 -6.14
C VAL A 149 -0.54 1.83 -4.98
N VAL A 150 -0.18 2.61 -3.95
CA VAL A 150 -1.06 2.80 -2.77
C VAL A 150 -2.39 3.44 -3.17
N ASP A 151 -2.35 4.48 -4.00
CA ASP A 151 -3.54 5.13 -4.54
C ASP A 151 -4.38 4.17 -5.40
N LEU A 152 -3.73 3.38 -6.25
CA LEU A 152 -4.39 2.39 -7.11
C LEU A 152 -5.06 1.28 -6.29
N CYS A 153 -4.37 0.71 -5.31
CA CYS A 153 -4.93 -0.28 -4.40
C CYS A 153 -6.11 0.29 -3.61
N PHE A 154 -6.01 1.53 -3.12
CA PHE A 154 -7.11 2.19 -2.42
C PHE A 154 -8.35 2.29 -3.31
N LYS A 155 -8.19 2.75 -4.55
CA LYS A 155 -9.29 2.84 -5.53
C LYS A 155 -9.85 1.47 -5.91
N ALA A 156 -8.98 0.49 -6.16
CA ALA A 156 -9.35 -0.88 -6.50
C ALA A 156 -10.22 -1.52 -5.41
N PHE A 157 -9.91 -1.29 -4.14
CA PHE A 157 -10.72 -1.78 -3.02
C PHE A 157 -12.18 -1.30 -3.09
N PHE A 158 -12.40 0.00 -3.36
CA PHE A 158 -13.77 0.54 -3.43
C PHE A 158 -14.51 0.18 -4.70
N VAL A 159 -13.80 0.00 -5.82
CA VAL A 159 -14.44 -0.14 -7.13
C VAL A 159 -14.61 -1.58 -7.55
N PHE A 160 -13.65 -2.45 -7.21
CA PHE A 160 -13.66 -3.85 -7.64
C PHE A 160 -14.17 -4.82 -6.57
N ASP A 161 -14.58 -4.33 -5.39
CA ASP A 161 -15.00 -5.13 -4.23
C ASP A 161 -13.99 -6.24 -3.88
N VAL A 162 -12.71 -5.94 -4.09
CA VAL A 162 -11.60 -6.87 -3.80
C VAL A 162 -11.16 -6.69 -2.36
N GLN A 163 -10.93 -7.79 -1.65
CA GLN A 163 -10.46 -7.73 -0.27
C GLN A 163 -8.95 -7.55 -0.20
N TYR A 164 -8.51 -6.66 0.68
CA TYR A 164 -7.12 -6.65 1.15
C TYR A 164 -6.79 -7.96 1.87
N THR A 165 -5.50 -8.27 1.99
CA THR A 165 -5.03 -9.35 2.87
C THR A 165 -5.67 -9.21 4.25
N LYS A 166 -6.06 -10.32 4.90
CA LYS A 166 -6.82 -10.29 6.18
C LYS A 166 -6.07 -9.59 7.33
N GLN A 167 -4.76 -9.41 7.19
CA GLN A 167 -3.90 -8.64 8.11
C GLN A 167 -4.03 -7.12 7.89
N CYS A 168 -4.55 -6.72 6.73
CA CYS A 168 -4.89 -5.37 6.29
C CYS A 168 -6.42 -5.12 6.23
N SER A 169 -7.27 -5.98 6.81
CA SER A 169 -8.75 -5.82 6.86
C SER A 169 -9.24 -5.26 8.21
N PRO A 170 -10.22 -4.34 8.29
CA PRO A 170 -10.58 -3.64 9.54
C PRO A 170 -11.37 -4.50 10.54
N PRO A 171 -11.42 -4.10 11.83
CA PRO A 171 -11.84 -2.74 12.23
C PRO A 171 -10.71 -1.71 12.40
N GLY A 172 -9.44 -2.14 12.33
CA GLY A 172 -8.27 -1.31 12.64
C GLY A 172 -7.19 -1.27 11.56
N SER A 173 -7.51 -1.59 10.30
CA SER A 173 -6.49 -1.59 9.25
C SER A 173 -6.30 -0.24 8.56
N PHE A 174 -5.17 -0.12 7.88
CA PHE A 174 -4.61 1.04 7.21
C PHE A 174 -5.63 1.97 6.50
N SER A 175 -6.59 1.42 5.74
CA SER A 175 -7.62 2.22 5.06
C SER A 175 -8.49 3.01 6.05
N SER A 176 -8.83 2.39 7.19
CA SER A 176 -9.56 3.05 8.28
C SER A 176 -8.69 4.03 9.04
N MET A 177 -7.39 3.78 9.23
CA MET A 177 -6.52 4.67 10.02
C MET A 177 -5.97 5.86 9.22
N LEU A 178 -5.70 5.71 7.92
CA LEU A 178 -5.44 6.83 7.01
C LEU A 178 -6.70 7.70 6.89
N TYR A 179 -7.89 7.08 6.77
CA TYR A 179 -9.18 7.78 6.79
C TYR A 179 -9.47 8.48 8.13
N ILE A 180 -9.26 7.81 9.27
CA ILE A 180 -9.51 8.38 10.62
C ILE A 180 -8.52 9.50 10.95
N LYS A 181 -7.20 9.33 10.71
CA LYS A 181 -6.21 10.38 11.00
C LYS A 181 -6.25 11.55 10.02
N LEU A 182 -6.66 11.34 8.76
CA LEU A 182 -6.94 12.45 7.83
C LEU A 182 -8.20 13.20 8.24
N LYS A 183 -9.25 12.50 8.68
CA LYS A 183 -10.51 13.11 9.13
C LYS A 183 -10.37 13.84 10.47
N GLU A 184 -9.53 13.38 11.39
CA GLU A 184 -9.22 14.08 12.66
C GLU A 184 -8.46 15.40 12.46
N LYS A 185 -7.94 15.70 11.26
CA LYS A 185 -7.22 16.96 10.98
C LYS A 185 -7.91 17.90 10.00
N SER A 186 -9.17 17.64 9.66
CA SER A 186 -10.07 18.65 9.08
C SER A 186 -11.02 19.14 10.17
N PRO A 187 -10.65 20.16 10.97
CA PRO A 187 -11.69 20.93 11.64
C PRO A 187 -12.54 21.59 10.54
N LEU A 188 -13.84 21.29 10.56
CA LEU A 188 -14.84 22.19 9.99
C LEU A 188 -14.72 23.57 10.67
#